data_AF-A0A2S5CFQ4-F1
#
_entry.id   AF-A0A2S5CFQ4-F1
#
_cell.length_a   1.000
_cell.length_b   1.000
_cell.length_c   1.000
_cell.angle_alpha   90.00
_cell.angle_beta   90.00
_cell.angle_gamma   90.00
#
_symmetry.space_group_name_H-M   'P 1'
#
loop_
_entity.id
_entity.type
_entity.pdbx_description
1 polymer ?
#
loop_
_entity_poly.entity_id
_entity_poly.type
_entity_poly.pdbx_seq_one_letter_code
_entity_poly.pdbx_strand_id
1 'polypeptide(L)' 'MPVEDFIIYVYCCVCDCYEKVAPNPLRKRGFPTKPSDCEAITMEIVGEFMGKDQDKGIPD' A
#
# COMPACT_ATOMS: atom_id res chain seq x y z
N MET A 1 13.23 6.69 -13.39
CA MET A 1 12.29 5.55 -13.50
C MET A 1 10.90 6.15 -13.64
N PRO A 2 10.12 5.78 -14.67
CA PRO A 2 8.69 6.11 -14.76
C PRO A 2 7.97 5.78 -13.45
N VAL A 3 6.94 6.55 -13.10
CA VAL A 3 6.21 6.36 -11.83
C VAL A 3 5.52 5.00 -11.83
N GLU A 4 5.05 4.55 -13.00
CA GLU A 4 4.43 3.25 -13.22
C GLU A 4 5.41 2.11 -12.92
N ASP A 5 6.64 2.20 -13.45
CA ASP A 5 7.70 1.22 -13.18
C ASP A 5 8.07 1.16 -11.70
N PHE A 6 8.08 2.32 -11.03
CA PHE A 6 8.32 2.40 -9.59
C PHE A 6 7.20 1.75 -8.79
N ILE A 7 5.94 2.02 -9.12
CA ILE A 7 4.76 1.39 -8.49
C ILE A 7 4.82 -0.12 -8.65
N ILE A 8 5.10 -0.61 -9.88
CA ILE A 8 5.20 -2.04 -10.16
C ILE A 8 6.31 -2.67 -9.33
N TYR A 9 7.49 -2.04 -9.29
CA TYR A 9 8.62 -2.51 -8.49
C TYR A 9 8.26 -2.63 -7.00
N VAL A 10 7.66 -1.57 -6.42
CA VAL A 10 7.24 -1.57 -5.01
C VAL A 10 6.19 -2.65 -4.77
N TYR A 11 5.20 -2.79 -5.65
CA TYR A 11 4.16 -3.82 -5.53
C TYR A 11 4.74 -5.24 -5.47
N CYS A 12 5.69 -5.54 -6.36
CA CYS A 12 6.38 -6.83 -6.36
C CYS A 12 7.15 -7.05 -5.05
N CYS A 13 7.91 -6.05 -4.60
CA CYS A 13 8.63 -6.15 -3.32
C CYS A 13 7.69 -6.35 -2.13
N VAL A 14 6.56 -5.66 -2.10
CA VAL A 14 5.56 -5.78 -1.04
C VAL A 14 4.96 -7.18 -1.03
N CYS A 15 4.53 -7.70 -2.18
CA CYS A 15 3.98 -9.06 -2.28
C CYS A 15 4.98 -10.11 -1.78
N ASP A 16 6.22 -10.05 -2.26
CA ASP A 16 7.28 -10.99 -1.89
C ASP A 16 7.62 -10.97 -0.39
N CYS A 17 7.46 -9.80 0.25
CA CYS A 17 7.70 -9.65 1.68
C CYS A 17 6.45 -10.05 2.50
N TYR A 18 5.27 -9.66 2.04
CA TYR A 18 3.99 -9.89 2.71
C TYR A 18 3.78 -11.38 2.98
N GLU A 19 4.01 -12.24 1.99
CA GLU A 19 3.88 -13.69 2.15
C GLU A 19 4.79 -14.26 3.25
N LYS A 20 5.94 -13.63 3.48
CA LYS A 20 6.92 -14.07 4.49
C LYS A 20 6.60 -13.56 5.89
N VAL A 21 6.00 -12.38 6.00
CA VAL A 21 5.77 -11.70 7.31
C VAL A 21 4.33 -11.82 7.81
N ALA A 22 3.37 -12.01 6.90
CA ALA A 22 1.94 -12.05 7.15
C ALA A 22 1.31 -13.28 6.50
N PRO A 23 1.52 -14.49 7.07
CA PRO A 23 0.95 -15.73 6.52
C PRO A 23 -0.58 -15.81 6.60
N ASN A 24 -1.21 -14.84 7.26
CA ASN A 24 -2.65 -14.66 7.30
C ASN A 24 -3.00 -13.21 6.92
N PRO A 25 -4.16 -12.96 6.29
CA PRO A 25 -4.61 -11.61 5.96
C PRO A 25 -4.54 -10.67 7.17
N LEU A 26 -3.94 -9.49 6.99
CA LEU A 26 -3.81 -8.47 8.03
C LEU A 26 -5.18 -7.86 8.32
N ARG A 27 -5.96 -7.61 7.27
CA ARG A 27 -7.32 -7.08 7.40
C ARG A 27 -8.33 -8.22 7.51
N LYS A 28 -8.82 -8.43 8.74
CA LYS A 28 -9.78 -9.51 9.07
C LYS A 28 -11.21 -9.02 9.33
N ARG A 29 -11.43 -7.70 9.39
CA ARG A 29 -12.71 -7.07 9.75
C ARG A 29 -12.92 -5.79 8.93
N GLY A 30 -14.17 -5.35 8.84
CA GLY A 30 -14.58 -4.21 8.02
C GLY A 30 -15.24 -4.65 6.71
N PHE A 31 -15.74 -3.68 5.93
CA PHE A 31 -16.24 -3.98 4.59
C PHE A 31 -15.09 -4.49 3.71
N PRO A 32 -15.36 -5.42 2.77
CA PRO A 32 -14.38 -5.79 1.77
C PRO A 32 -13.91 -4.52 1.07
N THR A 33 -12.65 -4.14 1.25
CA THR A 33 -12.08 -3.02 0.51
C THR A 33 -11.80 -3.50 -0.91
N LYS A 34 -11.93 -2.60 -1.89
CA LYS A 34 -11.56 -2.91 -3.27
C LYS A 34 -10.09 -3.37 -3.43
N PRO A 35 -9.09 -2.77 -2.74
CA PRO A 35 -7.72 -3.26 -2.80
C PRO A 35 -7.45 -4.43 -1.83
N SER A 36 -6.57 -5.33 -2.25
CA SER A 36 -5.86 -6.31 -1.42
C SER A 36 -4.89 -5.64 -0.43
N ASP A 37 -4.37 -6.42 0.54
CA ASP A 37 -3.38 -5.91 1.50
C ASP A 37 -2.11 -5.43 0.80
N CYS A 38 -1.62 -6.16 -0.20
CA CYS A 38 -0.45 -5.76 -0.97
C CYS A 38 -0.67 -4.46 -1.72
N GLU A 39 -1.83 -4.28 -2.37
CA GLU A 39 -2.18 -3.04 -3.06
C GLU A 39 -2.26 -1.87 -2.07
N ALA A 40 -2.92 -2.05 -0.93
CA ALA A 40 -3.03 -1.01 0.09
C ALA A 40 -1.65 -0.57 0.61
N ILE A 41 -0.79 -1.52 0.99
CA ILE A 41 0.57 -1.22 1.47
C ILE A 41 1.42 -0.55 0.37
N THR A 42 1.28 -0.99 -0.88
CA THR A 42 1.96 -0.36 -2.02
C THR A 42 1.54 1.10 -2.18
N MET A 43 0.23 1.37 -2.08
CA MET A 43 -0.31 2.72 -2.18
C MET A 43 0.23 3.63 -1.07
N GLU A 44 0.34 3.14 0.17
CA GLU A 44 0.95 3.89 1.27
C GLU A 44 2.42 4.21 0.98
N ILE A 45 3.25 3.21 0.67
CA ILE A 45 4.68 3.42 0.41
C ILE A 45 4.92 4.37 -0.77
N VAL A 46 4.17 4.19 -1.87
CA VAL A 46 4.29 5.06 -3.04
C VAL A 46 3.76 6.46 -2.72
N GLY A 47 2.64 6.57 -2.01
CA GLY A 47 2.04 7.85 -1.61
C GLY A 47 3.03 8.68 -0.79
N GLU A 48 3.62 8.07 0.22
CA GLU A 48 4.68 8.62 1.06
C GLU A 48 5.89 9.07 0.23
N PHE A 49 6.42 8.19 -0.63
CA PHE A 49 7.54 8.51 -1.50
C PHE A 49 7.25 9.69 -2.44
N MET A 50 6.01 9.82 -2.90
CA MET A 50 5.56 10.93 -3.74
C MET A 50 5.22 12.21 -2.95
N GLY A 51 5.37 12.21 -1.61
CA GLY A 51 5.01 13.33 -0.76
C GLY A 51 3.50 13.59 -0.69
N LYS A 52 2.69 12.56 -0.96
CA LYS A 52 1.22 12.59 -0.92
C LYS A 52 0.64 12.25 0.46
N ASP A 53 1.49 11.99 1.45
CA ASP A 53 1.10 11.83 2.85
C ASP A 53 0.77 13.17 3.54
N GLN A 54 0.28 14.15 2.78
CA GLN A 54 -0.30 15.34 3.37
C GLN A 54 -1.75 15.01 3.71
N ASP A 55 -1.95 14.47 4.91
CA ASP A 55 -3.20 14.62 5.63
C ASP A 55 -3.41 16.12 5.84
N LYS A 56 -3.98 16.80 4.83
CA LYS A 56 -4.44 18.18 4.97
C LYS A 56 -5.57 18.09 5.98
N GLY A 57 -5.20 18.34 7.23
CA GLY A 57 -6.03 18.16 8.42
C GLY A 57 -7.47 18.48 8.09
N ILE A 58 -8.33 17.48 8.29
CA ILE A 58 -9.77 17.66 8.33
C ILE A 58 -10.01 18.89 9.21
N PRO A 59 -10.46 20.03 8.66
CA PRO A 59 -10.86 21.14 9.50
C PRO A 59 -12.02 20.66 10.35
N ASP A 60 -11.96 20.95 11.65
CA ASP A 60 -12.98 20.61 12.66
C ASP A 60 -14.43 20.81 12.19
#